data_AF-A0A1G5BBX3-F1
#
_entry.id   AF-A0A1G5BBX3-F1
#
_cell.length_a   1.000
_cell.length_b   1.000
_cell.length_c   1.000
_cell.angle_alpha   90.00
_cell.angle_beta   90.00
_cell.angle_gamma   90.00
#
_symmetry.space_group_name_H-M   'P 1'
#
loop_
_entity.id
_entity.type
_entity.pdbx_description
1 polymer ?
#
loop_
_entity_poly.entity_id
_entity_poly.type
_entity_poly.pdbx_seq_one_letter_code
_entity_poly.pdbx_strand_id
1 'polypeptide(L)'
;MDVTAKWLIDRIDNLRGEKNMSEYRLCELSGVTTSTMSAMRRRTSMPQIQTIQKICDVFGISLSDFFKPTAEPKSGMYLSDKEMEIVTYLRNMTEADFILVLTYAKALSDAYSSREK
;
A
#
# COMPACT_ATOMS: atom_id res chain seq x y z
N MET A 1 -13.25 -18.01 -0.98
CA MET A 1 -11.81 -17.91 -1.32
C MET A 1 -11.53 -17.24 -2.68
N ASP A 2 -12.54 -16.76 -3.41
CA ASP A 2 -12.39 -16.31 -4.82
C ASP A 2 -12.14 -14.79 -5.01
N VAL A 3 -12.28 -13.99 -3.95
CA VAL A 3 -12.20 -12.52 -4.02
C VAL A 3 -10.74 -12.03 -4.15
N THR A 4 -9.80 -12.70 -3.49
CA THR A 4 -8.38 -12.28 -3.43
C THR A 4 -7.67 -12.46 -4.77
N ALA A 5 -7.92 -13.57 -5.47
CA ALA A 5 -7.34 -13.84 -6.79
C ALA A 5 -7.83 -12.84 -7.84
N LYS A 6 -9.12 -12.46 -7.78
CA LYS A 6 -9.69 -11.41 -8.63
C LYS A 6 -9.00 -10.06 -8.39
N TRP A 7 -8.92 -9.62 -7.15
CA TRP A 7 -8.31 -8.34 -6.78
C TRP A 7 -6.85 -8.24 -7.27
N LEU A 8 -6.07 -9.33 -7.15
CA LEU A 8 -4.68 -9.36 -7.59
C LEU A 8 -4.54 -9.10 -9.10
N ILE A 9 -5.38 -9.74 -9.91
CA ILE A 9 -5.39 -9.54 -11.37
C ILE A 9 -5.84 -8.13 -11.72
N ASP A 10 -6.91 -7.64 -11.08
CA ASP A 10 -7.40 -6.29 -11.29
C ASP A 10 -6.31 -5.25 -10.94
N ARG A 11 -5.53 -5.48 -9.87
CA ARG A 11 -4.39 -4.63 -9.49
C ARG A 11 -3.30 -4.62 -10.56
N ILE A 12 -2.94 -5.78 -11.12
CA ILE A 12 -1.95 -5.87 -12.21
C ILE A 12 -2.43 -5.12 -13.45
N ASP A 13 -3.71 -5.25 -13.79
CA ASP A 13 -4.28 -4.60 -14.96
C ASP A 13 -4.36 -3.07 -14.80
N ASN A 14 -4.65 -2.57 -13.59
CA ASN A 14 -4.58 -1.15 -13.29
C ASN A 14 -3.16 -0.59 -13.48
N LEU A 15 -2.14 -1.25 -12.91
CA LEU A 15 -0.74 -0.83 -13.05
C LEU A 15 -0.28 -0.83 -14.52
N ARG A 16 -0.74 -1.82 -15.30
CA ARG A 16 -0.51 -1.85 -16.74
C ARG A 16 -1.20 -0.69 -17.46
N GLY A 17 -2.45 -0.39 -17.11
CA GLY A 17 -3.24 0.71 -17.67
C GLY A 17 -2.56 2.06 -17.44
N GLU A 18 -2.10 2.33 -16.21
CA GLU A 18 -1.36 3.55 -15.86
C GLU A 18 -0.09 3.77 -16.70
N LYS A 19 0.52 2.68 -17.18
CA LYS A 19 1.73 2.71 -18.03
C LYS A 19 1.46 2.41 -19.51
N ASN A 20 0.20 2.27 -19.93
CA ASN A 20 -0.19 1.83 -21.28
C ASN A 20 0.56 0.55 -21.74
N MET A 21 0.75 -0.40 -20.82
CA MET A 21 1.58 -1.59 -21.04
C MET A 21 0.76 -2.82 -21.46
N SER A 22 1.17 -3.46 -22.56
CA SER A 22 0.58 -4.74 -22.97
C SER A 22 0.96 -5.88 -22.03
N GLU A 23 0.12 -6.92 -21.97
CA GLU A 23 0.36 -8.08 -21.11
C GLU A 23 1.62 -8.82 -21.52
N TYR A 24 1.80 -8.93 -22.84
CA TYR A 24 2.98 -9.52 -23.43
C TYR A 24 4.25 -8.81 -22.96
N ARG A 25 4.25 -7.47 -22.99
CA ARG A 25 5.40 -6.68 -22.53
C ARG A 25 5.65 -6.85 -21.04
N LEU A 26 4.61 -6.93 -20.21
CA LEU A 26 4.76 -7.24 -18.79
C LEU A 26 5.40 -8.62 -18.58
N CYS A 27 4.93 -9.64 -19.29
CA CYS A 27 5.47 -11.00 -19.21
C CYS A 27 6.95 -11.04 -19.61
N GLU A 28 7.30 -10.35 -20.70
CA GLU A 28 8.68 -10.22 -21.18
C GLU A 28 9.59 -9.55 -20.15
N LEU A 29 9.16 -8.42 -19.57
CA LEU A 29 9.98 -7.66 -18.61
C LEU A 29 10.09 -8.32 -17.24
N SER A 30 9.02 -8.97 -16.76
CA SER A 30 9.00 -9.63 -15.44
C SER A 30 9.60 -11.04 -15.47
N GLY A 31 9.77 -11.62 -16.66
CA GLY A 31 10.11 -13.04 -16.81
C GLY A 31 9.01 -14.00 -16.33
N VAL A 32 7.80 -13.50 -16.10
CA VAL A 32 6.60 -14.33 -15.85
C VAL A 32 6.09 -14.81 -17.19
N THR A 33 5.94 -16.13 -17.36
CA THR A 33 5.48 -16.69 -18.63
C THR A 33 4.02 -16.34 -18.90
N THR A 34 3.65 -16.29 -20.18
CA THR A 34 2.25 -16.08 -20.60
C THR A 34 1.33 -17.19 -20.08
N SER A 35 1.82 -18.43 -19.95
CA SER A 35 1.07 -19.54 -19.36
C SER A 35 0.81 -19.35 -17.87
N THR A 36 1.79 -18.84 -17.12
CA THR A 36 1.61 -18.47 -15.70
C THR A 36 0.62 -17.32 -15.57
N MET A 37 0.73 -16.26 -16.38
CA MET A 37 -0.25 -15.16 -16.40
C MET A 37 -1.67 -15.67 -16.69
N SER A 38 -1.82 -16.56 -17.66
CA SER A 38 -3.10 -17.18 -18.01
C SER A 38 -3.66 -18.07 -16.90
N ALA A 39 -2.81 -18.80 -16.18
CA ALA A 39 -3.20 -19.62 -15.02
C ALA A 39 -3.67 -18.74 -13.85
N MET A 40 -2.97 -17.63 -13.59
CA MET A 40 -3.38 -16.64 -12.58
C MET A 40 -4.75 -16.04 -12.92
N ARG A 41 -4.99 -15.66 -14.19
CA ARG A 41 -6.29 -15.13 -14.65
C ARG A 41 -7.44 -16.11 -14.51
N ARG A 42 -7.20 -17.38 -14.86
CA ARG A 42 -8.19 -18.47 -14.70
C ARG A 42 -8.35 -18.93 -13.26
N ARG A 43 -7.62 -18.31 -12.31
CA ARG A 43 -7.65 -18.61 -10.87
C ARG A 43 -7.34 -20.07 -10.56
N THR A 44 -6.59 -20.73 -11.43
CA THR A 44 -6.20 -22.14 -11.26
C THR A 44 -5.01 -22.28 -10.32
N SER A 45 -4.28 -21.20 -10.06
CA SER A 45 -3.13 -21.18 -9.15
C SER A 45 -2.93 -19.79 -8.55
N MET A 46 -2.71 -19.72 -7.24
CA MET A 46 -2.25 -18.49 -6.59
C MET A 46 -0.78 -18.25 -6.90
N PRO A 47 -0.38 -17.05 -7.34
CA PRO A 47 1.04 -16.74 -7.52
C PRO A 47 1.78 -16.78 -6.20
N GLN A 48 3.04 -17.22 -6.26
CA GLN A 48 3.95 -17.06 -5.13
C GLN A 48 4.36 -15.59 -5.00
N ILE A 49 4.77 -15.20 -3.79
CA ILE A 49 5.23 -13.83 -3.52
C ILE A 49 6.36 -13.39 -4.45
N GLN A 50 7.24 -14.33 -4.85
CA GLN A 50 8.33 -14.06 -5.80
C GLN A 50 7.81 -13.66 -7.19
N THR A 51 6.72 -14.27 -7.66
CA THR A 51 6.07 -13.90 -8.93
C THR A 51 5.50 -12.50 -8.86
N ILE A 52 4.89 -12.13 -7.73
CA ILE A 52 4.36 -10.79 -7.51
C ILE A 52 5.50 -9.77 -7.43
N GLN A 53 6.60 -10.10 -6.75
CA GLN A 53 7.78 -9.24 -6.67
C GLN A 53 8.34 -8.91 -8.06
N LYS A 54 8.52 -9.92 -8.93
CA LYS A 54 8.98 -9.71 -10.31
C LYS A 54 8.09 -8.74 -11.10
N ILE A 55 6.78 -8.79 -10.86
CA ILE A 55 5.82 -7.86 -11.47
C ILE A 55 5.99 -6.46 -10.87
N CYS A 56 6.15 -6.34 -9.55
CA CYS A 56 6.39 -5.08 -8.86
C CYS A 56 7.66 -4.38 -9.36
N ASP A 57 8.74 -5.15 -9.59
CA ASP A 57 10.02 -4.65 -10.08
C ASP A 57 9.88 -3.96 -11.45
N VAL A 58 9.02 -4.48 -12.34
CA VAL A 58 8.73 -3.86 -13.64
C VAL A 58 8.06 -2.49 -13.50
N PHE A 59 7.23 -2.30 -12.46
CA PHE A 59 6.53 -1.05 -12.20
C PHE A 59 7.33 -0.10 -11.29
N GLY A 60 8.44 -0.56 -10.71
CA GLY A 60 9.25 0.23 -9.77
C GLY A 60 8.54 0.51 -8.44
N ILE A 61 7.66 -0.39 -7.99
CA ILE A 61 6.92 -0.27 -6.74
C ILE A 61 7.33 -1.35 -5.74
N SER A 62 7.15 -1.10 -4.44
CA SER A 62 7.34 -2.13 -3.42
C SER A 62 6.16 -3.10 -3.36
N LEU A 63 6.34 -4.29 -2.76
CA LEU A 63 5.21 -5.18 -2.45
C LEU A 63 4.18 -4.50 -1.56
N SER A 64 4.61 -3.67 -0.60
CA SER A 64 3.70 -2.88 0.24
C SER A 64 2.83 -1.93 -0.59
N ASP A 65 3.39 -1.30 -1.62
CA ASP A 65 2.64 -0.43 -2.52
C ASP A 65 1.70 -1.23 -3.43
N PHE A 66 2.10 -2.43 -3.84
CA PHE A 66 1.24 -3.33 -4.60
C PHE A 66 -0.01 -3.70 -3.80
N PHE A 67 0.16 -4.07 -2.52
CA PHE A 67 -0.93 -4.45 -1.59
C PHE A 67 -1.61 -3.27 -0.89
N LYS A 68 -1.22 -2.03 -1.20
CA LYS A 68 -1.86 -0.84 -0.66
C LYS A 68 -3.35 -0.85 -1.04
N PRO A 69 -4.27 -0.77 -0.07
CA PRO A 69 -5.70 -0.68 -0.35
C PRO A 69 -5.98 0.52 -1.24
N THR A 70 -6.77 0.32 -2.31
CA THR A 70 -7.21 1.39 -3.22
C THR A 70 -8.43 2.15 -2.71
N ALA A 71 -9.12 1.62 -1.70
CA ALA A 71 -10.07 2.40 -0.93
C ALA A 71 -9.30 3.42 -0.09
N GLU A 72 -9.89 4.60 0.15
CA GLU A 72 -9.35 5.54 1.12
C GLU A 72 -8.97 4.77 2.39
N PRO A 73 -7.77 5.01 2.96
CA PRO A 73 -7.34 4.33 4.16
C PRO A 73 -8.50 4.35 5.16
N LYS A 74 -8.88 3.18 5.70
CA LYS A 74 -9.58 3.20 6.97
C LYS A 74 -8.68 4.03 7.89
N SER A 75 -9.20 5.17 8.34
CA SER A 75 -8.47 6.15 9.13
C SER A 75 -7.58 5.43 10.15
N GLY A 76 -6.25 5.55 10.00
CA GLY A 76 -5.26 4.86 10.86
C GLY A 76 -4.29 3.87 10.19
N MET A 77 -4.45 3.47 8.93
CA MET A 77 -3.41 2.63 8.26
C MET A 77 -2.26 3.44 7.64
N TYR A 78 -2.52 4.69 7.25
CA TYR A 78 -1.53 5.59 6.68
C TYR A 78 -1.67 6.96 7.34
N LEU A 79 -0.55 7.66 7.50
CA LEU A 79 -0.55 9.06 7.89
C LEU A 79 -1.04 9.89 6.70
N SER A 80 -2.00 10.77 6.95
CA SER A 80 -2.29 11.91 6.10
C SER A 80 -1.08 12.84 6.00
N ASP A 81 -1.08 13.74 5.02
CA ASP A 81 0.01 14.70 4.82
C ASP A 81 0.30 15.52 6.09
N LYS A 82 -0.75 15.93 6.81
CA LYS A 82 -0.62 16.67 8.08
C LYS A 82 -0.04 15.81 9.21
N GLU A 83 -0.43 14.54 9.30
CA GLU A 83 0.12 13.63 10.30
C GLU A 83 1.60 13.31 9.99
N MET A 84 1.96 13.20 8.72
CA MET A 84 3.34 12.99 8.28
C MET A 84 4.23 14.20 8.58
N GLU A 85 3.70 15.41 8.42
CA GLU A 85 4.38 16.65 8.80
C GLU A 85 4.73 16.65 10.31
N ILE A 86 3.76 16.30 11.17
CA ILE A 86 3.98 16.17 12.61
C ILE A 86 5.10 15.16 12.91
N VAL A 87 5.04 13.97 12.31
CA VAL A 87 6.07 12.92 12.50
C VAL A 87 7.46 13.41 12.10
N THR A 88 7.56 14.21 11.04
CA THR A 88 8.83 14.76 10.57
C THR A 88 9.49 15.67 11.61
N TYR A 89 8.70 16.54 12.26
CA TYR A 89 9.21 17.37 13.35
C TYR A 89 9.63 16.54 14.57
N LEU A 90 8.82 15.55 14.96
CA LEU A 90 9.07 14.72 16.14
C LEU A 90 10.35 13.89 16.02
N ARG A 91 10.71 13.40 14.83
CA ARG A 91 11.90 12.55 14.61
C ARG A 91 13.23 13.23 14.94
N ASN A 92 13.25 14.56 14.95
CA ASN A 92 14.46 15.35 15.21
C ASN A 92 14.54 15.89 16.64
N MET A 93 13.61 15.48 17.52
CA MET A 93 13.52 15.96 18.90
C MET A 93 14.29 15.08 19.88
N THR A 94 14.62 15.65 21.04
CA THR A 94 15.05 14.86 22.19
C THR A 94 13.89 14.07 22.79
N GLU A 95 14.19 13.03 23.56
CA GLU A 95 13.17 12.23 24.25
C GLU A 95 12.34 13.09 25.22
N ALA A 96 12.96 14.06 25.90
CA ALA A 96 12.27 14.96 26.82
C ALA A 96 11.26 15.87 26.08
N ASP A 97 11.66 16.46 24.95
CA ASP A 97 10.78 17.32 24.15
C ASP A 97 9.63 16.51 23.53
N PHE A 98 9.92 15.29 23.07
CA PHE A 98 8.91 14.38 22.53
C PHE A 98 7.85 14.03 23.58
N ILE A 99 8.25 13.74 24.82
CA ILE A 99 7.34 13.49 25.94
C ILE A 99 6.44 14.70 26.22
N LEU A 100 7.00 15.92 26.14
CA LEU A 100 6.22 17.14 26.34
C LEU A 100 5.15 17.31 25.27
N VAL A 101 5.51 17.13 23.99
CA VAL A 101 4.55 17.22 22.87
C VAL A 101 3.47 16.16 22.99
N LEU A 102 3.82 14.91 23.33
CA LEU A 102 2.85 13.85 23.56
C LEU A 102 1.90 14.17 24.73
N THR A 103 2.42 14.71 25.82
CA THR A 103 1.61 15.12 26.97
C THR A 103 0.60 16.20 26.58
N TYR A 104 1.05 17.20 25.83
CA TYR A 104 0.19 18.27 25.34
C TYR A 104 -0.89 17.76 24.38
N ALA A 105 -0.52 16.91 23.42
CA ALA A 105 -1.46 16.32 22.46
C ALA A 105 -2.54 15.48 23.16
N LYS A 106 -2.17 14.69 24.18
CA LYS A 106 -3.12 13.93 25.00
C LYS A 106 -4.11 14.84 25.72
N ALA A 107 -3.60 15.88 26.40
CA ALA A 107 -4.44 16.83 27.11
C ALA A 107 -5.44 17.54 26.18
N LEU A 108 -5.02 17.89 24.96
CA LEU A 108 -5.91 18.46 23.94
C LEU A 108 -6.98 17.46 23.48
N SER A 109 -6.60 16.19 23.27
CA SER A 109 -7.53 15.13 22.87
C SER A 109 -8.59 14.90 23.96
N ASP A 110 -8.19 14.81 25.22
CA ASP A 110 -9.09 14.60 26.35
C ASP A 110 -10.07 15.77 26.52
N ALA A 111 -9.56 17.01 26.35
CA ALA A 111 -10.40 18.21 26.37
C ALA A 111 -11.38 18.26 25.20
N TYR A 112 -10.99 17.80 24.01
CA TYR A 112 -11.88 17.72 22.84
C TYR A 112 -13.01 16.71 23.09
N SER A 113 -12.68 15.49 23.52
CA SER A 113 -13.68 14.44 23.81
C SER A 113 -14.62 14.80 24.96
N SER A 114 -14.22 15.70 25.86
CA SER A 114 -15.06 16.20 26.96
C SER A 114 -16.04 17.30 26.53
N ARG A 115 -15.84 17.95 25.37
CA ARG A 115 -16.71 19.01 24.83
C ARG A 115 -17.79 18.49 23.89
N GLU A 116 -17.61 17.29 23.34
CA GLU A 116 -18.60 16.63 22.45
C GLU A 116 -19.60 15.74 23.20
N LYS A 117 -19.48 15.62 24.53
CA LYS A 117 -20.47 14.98 25.42
C LYS A 117 -21.36 16.04 26.06
#